data_AF-A0A6N8JM25-F1
#
_entry.id   AF-A0A6N8JM25-F1
#
_cell.length_a   1.000
_cell.length_b   1.000
_cell.length_c   1.000
_cell.angle_alpha   90.00
_cell.angle_beta   90.00
_cell.angle_gamma   90.00
#
_symmetry.space_group_name_H-M   'P 1'
#
loop_
_entity.id
_entity.type
_entity.pdbx_description
1 polymer ?
#
loop_
_entity_poly.entity_id
_entity_poly.type
_entity_poly.pdbx_seq_one_letter_code
_entity_poly.pdbx_strand_id
1 'polypeptide(L)'
;MNLVKRWNEYMGPKDERLEAVSNRCAKVGFMILLFGSVICCYYGIMLDQVALTTDTALATAVGERLVDPIQLQFGVIVVACFVSLYLETRSGITSDRMRLATVDKVPWDYVAVLSVLTGALLFVLTTGLRIAAEVQIVGVENVTWAGDVAMGVVYFVMGFGLAMGFVGLQFHSAIKRRQELERELDD
;
A
#
# COMPACT_ATOMS: atom_id res chain seq x y z
N MET A 1 6.96 -30.55 -4.10
CA MET A 1 8.00 -29.68 -3.50
C MET A 1 7.31 -28.52 -2.81
N ASN A 2 7.62 -28.28 -1.54
CA ASN A 2 6.95 -27.28 -0.71
C ASN A 2 7.29 -25.87 -1.23
N LEU A 3 6.30 -25.00 -1.45
CA LEU A 3 6.49 -23.62 -1.93
C LEU A 3 7.53 -22.86 -1.09
N VAL A 4 7.58 -23.17 0.20
CA VAL A 4 8.52 -22.62 1.20
C VAL A 4 9.98 -23.07 0.97
N LYS A 5 10.21 -24.26 0.42
CA LYS A 5 11.58 -24.70 0.06
C LYS A 5 12.08 -23.98 -1.19
N ARG A 6 11.23 -23.87 -2.22
CA ARG A 6 11.50 -23.06 -3.42
C ARG A 6 11.73 -21.59 -3.04
N TRP A 7 10.94 -21.07 -2.09
CA TRP A 7 11.07 -19.73 -1.52
C TRP A 7 12.46 -19.46 -0.91
N ASN A 8 12.95 -20.37 -0.07
CA ASN A 8 14.27 -20.22 0.56
C ASN A 8 15.41 -20.36 -0.46
N GLU A 9 15.24 -21.19 -1.50
CA GLU A 9 16.23 -21.31 -2.59
C GLU A 9 16.33 -20.04 -3.44
N TYR A 10 15.20 -19.38 -3.73
CA TYR A 10 15.17 -18.13 -4.50
C TYR A 10 15.65 -16.92 -3.69
N MET A 11 15.28 -16.84 -2.39
CA MET A 11 15.56 -15.65 -1.58
C MET A 11 16.96 -15.64 -0.94
N GLY A 12 17.58 -16.80 -0.71
CA GLY A 12 18.86 -16.88 0.01
C GLY A 12 18.75 -16.52 1.50
N PRO A 13 19.89 -16.52 2.23
CA PRO A 13 19.92 -16.15 3.65
C PRO A 13 19.59 -14.67 3.84
N LYS A 14 18.96 -14.34 4.98
CA LYS A 14 18.70 -12.95 5.38
C LYS A 14 20.02 -12.23 5.61
N ASP A 15 20.15 -11.01 5.08
CA ASP A 15 21.28 -10.14 5.37
C ASP A 15 20.81 -9.02 6.32
N GLU A 16 21.33 -9.02 7.55
CA GLU A 16 21.00 -8.03 8.58
C GLU A 16 21.34 -6.59 8.15
N ARG A 17 22.32 -6.41 7.25
CA ARG A 17 22.67 -5.08 6.72
C ARG A 17 21.59 -4.53 5.80
N LEU A 18 20.99 -5.39 4.97
CA LEU A 18 19.89 -4.99 4.10
C LEU A 18 18.63 -4.70 4.91
N GLU A 19 18.35 -5.54 5.92
CA GLU A 19 17.23 -5.34 6.85
C GLU A 19 17.36 -4.01 7.61
N ALA A 20 18.57 -3.61 8.01
CA ALA A 20 18.80 -2.33 8.68
C ALA A 20 18.51 -1.11 7.79
N VAL A 21 18.78 -1.20 6.49
CA VAL A 21 18.50 -0.11 5.53
C VAL A 21 17.03 -0.11 5.12
N SER A 22 16.41 -1.28 4.88
CA SER A 22 14.96 -1.37 4.65
C SER A 22 14.19 -0.81 5.84
N ASN A 23 14.53 -1.20 7.07
CA ASN A 23 13.92 -0.64 8.28
C ASN A 23 14.08 0.87 8.38
N ARG A 24 15.21 1.44 7.90
CA ARG A 24 15.40 2.89 7.88
C ARG A 24 14.45 3.56 6.88
N CYS A 25 14.28 3.01 5.68
CA CYS A 25 13.34 3.52 4.68
C CYS A 25 11.87 3.39 5.15
N ALA A 26 11.52 2.25 5.73
CA ALA A 26 10.21 1.99 6.29
C ALA A 26 9.89 2.95 7.45
N LYS A 27 10.86 3.26 8.32
CA LYS A 27 10.71 4.25 9.39
C LYS A 27 10.32 5.62 8.86
N VAL A 28 10.87 6.07 7.74
CA VAL A 28 10.54 7.39 7.17
C VAL A 28 9.07 7.45 6.75
N GLY A 29 8.59 6.48 5.98
CA GLY A 29 7.17 6.44 5.60
C GLY A 29 6.27 6.22 6.81
N PHE A 30 6.68 5.41 7.77
CA PHE A 30 5.94 5.23 9.02
C PHE A 30 5.82 6.54 9.81
N MET A 31 6.87 7.36 9.88
CA MET A 31 6.77 8.68 10.54
C MET A 31 5.82 9.60 9.79
N ILE A 32 5.88 9.65 8.45
CA ILE A 32 4.94 10.45 7.65
C ILE A 32 3.51 10.00 7.91
N LEU A 33 3.28 8.68 7.92
CA LEU A 33 1.97 8.11 8.19
C LEU A 33 1.51 8.44 9.61
N LEU A 34 2.36 8.29 10.62
CA LEU A 34 2.04 8.55 12.02
C LEU A 34 1.68 10.02 12.24
N PHE A 35 2.58 10.94 11.90
CA PHE A 35 2.37 12.37 12.13
C PHE A 35 1.24 12.91 11.25
N GLY A 36 1.21 12.52 9.97
CA GLY A 36 0.13 12.92 9.07
C GLY A 36 -1.22 12.43 9.56
N SER A 37 -1.33 11.17 10.03
CA SER A 37 -2.59 10.64 10.54
C SER A 37 -3.05 11.31 11.83
N VAL A 38 -2.12 11.63 12.73
CA VAL A 38 -2.42 12.39 13.96
C VAL A 38 -2.98 13.77 13.60
N ILE A 39 -2.36 14.47 12.64
CA ILE A 39 -2.84 15.79 12.21
C ILE A 39 -4.23 15.70 11.55
N CYS A 40 -4.44 14.74 10.64
CA CYS A 40 -5.74 14.55 9.98
C CYS A 40 -6.85 14.25 10.99
N CYS A 41 -6.57 13.32 11.92
CA CYS A 41 -7.51 12.92 12.96
C CYS A 41 -7.83 14.09 13.89
N TYR A 42 -6.80 14.80 14.35
CA TYR A 42 -6.98 15.96 15.22
C TYR A 42 -7.76 17.07 14.52
N TYR A 43 -7.50 17.33 13.24
CA TYR A 43 -8.28 18.27 12.45
C TYR A 43 -9.75 17.86 12.33
N GLY A 44 -10.05 16.58 12.07
CA GLY A 44 -11.41 16.04 12.06
C GLY A 44 -12.13 16.26 13.40
N ILE A 45 -11.47 15.97 14.52
CA ILE A 45 -12.02 16.21 15.86
C ILE A 45 -12.34 17.70 16.07
N MET A 46 -11.43 18.59 15.67
CA MET A 46 -11.64 20.04 15.80
C MET A 46 -12.81 20.52 14.93
N LEU A 47 -12.94 20.00 13.70
CA LEU A 47 -14.08 20.30 12.83
C LEU A 47 -15.40 19.88 13.45
N ASP A 48 -15.48 18.65 13.97
CA ASP A 48 -16.69 18.14 14.63
C ASP A 48 -17.04 18.98 15.87
N GLN A 49 -16.05 19.36 16.69
CA GLN A 49 -16.28 20.21 17.84
C GLN A 49 -16.81 21.61 17.47
N VAL A 50 -16.27 22.22 16.42
CA VAL A 50 -16.74 23.53 15.94
C VAL A 50 -18.15 23.42 15.35
N ALA A 51 -18.45 22.36 14.61
CA ALA A 51 -19.79 22.10 14.08
C ALA A 51 -20.82 21.95 15.21
N LEU A 52 -20.49 21.19 16.26
CA LEU A 52 -21.35 20.98 17.43
C LEU A 52 -21.57 22.26 18.25
N THR A 53 -20.56 23.12 18.37
CA THR A 53 -20.68 24.36 19.17
C THR A 53 -21.36 25.50 18.44
N THR A 54 -21.34 25.49 17.11
CA THR A 54 -21.95 26.56 16.29
C THR A 54 -23.38 26.21 15.87
N ASP A 55 -23.83 24.96 16.08
CA ASP A 55 -25.14 24.42 15.66
C ASP A 55 -25.40 24.59 14.15
N THR A 56 -24.33 24.81 13.39
CA THR A 56 -24.32 24.89 11.94
C THR A 56 -23.63 23.65 11.40
N ALA A 57 -24.32 22.90 10.53
CA ALA A 57 -23.66 21.89 9.71
C ALA A 57 -22.48 22.54 8.94
N LEU A 58 -21.46 21.74 8.61
CA LEU A 58 -20.30 22.08 7.77
C LEU A 58 -20.74 22.62 6.39
N ALA A 59 -21.29 23.83 6.34
CA ALA A 59 -22.04 24.32 5.17
C ALA A 59 -21.89 25.84 5.04
N THR A 60 -20.66 26.33 5.14
CA THR A 60 -20.32 27.56 4.41
C THR A 60 -19.79 27.14 3.03
N ALA A 61 -20.03 27.94 1.99
CA ALA A 61 -19.51 27.69 0.64
C ALA A 61 -17.97 27.59 0.57
N VAL A 62 -17.27 28.01 1.63
CA VAL A 62 -15.83 27.84 1.81
C VAL A 62 -15.49 26.48 2.42
N GLY A 63 -16.31 25.98 3.35
CA GLY A 63 -16.18 24.66 3.97
C GLY A 63 -16.32 23.49 3.00
N GLU A 64 -17.27 23.55 2.07
CA GLU A 64 -17.42 22.53 1.01
C GLU A 64 -16.23 22.49 0.03
N ARG A 65 -15.46 23.57 -0.06
CA ARG A 65 -14.26 23.65 -0.90
C ARG A 65 -12.99 23.18 -0.18
N LEU A 66 -13.04 23.05 1.14
CA LEU A 66 -11.93 22.52 1.92
C LEU A 66 -11.91 20.99 1.84
N VAL A 67 -10.71 20.43 1.85
CA VAL A 67 -10.51 18.98 1.72
C VAL A 67 -11.05 18.29 2.98
N ASP A 68 -11.98 17.34 2.78
CA ASP A 68 -12.50 16.46 3.82
C ASP A 68 -11.32 15.78 4.57
N PRO A 69 -11.29 15.78 5.92
CA PRO A 69 -10.27 15.07 6.69
C PRO A 69 -10.00 13.64 6.23
N ILE A 70 -11.02 12.91 5.75
CA ILE A 70 -10.87 11.55 5.23
C ILE A 70 -10.08 11.54 3.92
N GLN A 71 -10.35 12.48 3.02
CA GLN A 71 -9.59 12.63 1.77
C GLN A 71 -8.14 13.06 2.05
N LEU A 72 -7.94 13.91 3.06
CA LEU A 72 -6.61 14.33 3.50
C LEU A 72 -5.82 13.15 4.07
N GLN A 73 -6.48 12.31 4.88
CA GLN A 73 -5.93 11.07 5.42
C GLN A 73 -5.52 10.10 4.29
N PHE A 74 -6.36 9.95 3.26
CA PHE A 74 -6.02 9.16 2.09
C PHE A 74 -4.75 9.70 1.39
N GLY A 75 -4.65 11.02 1.23
CA GLY A 75 -3.46 11.67 0.70
C GLY A 75 -2.19 11.37 1.52
N VAL A 76 -2.28 11.40 2.85
CA VAL A 76 -1.16 11.05 3.75
C VAL A 76 -0.71 9.61 3.55
N ILE A 77 -1.66 8.67 3.44
CA ILE A 77 -1.36 7.25 3.20
C ILE A 77 -0.61 7.09 1.87
N VAL A 78 -1.12 7.71 0.81
CA VAL A 78 -0.49 7.68 -0.52
C VAL A 78 0.94 8.23 -0.44
N VAL A 79 1.14 9.41 0.14
CA VAL A 79 2.47 10.02 0.28
C VAL A 79 3.41 9.13 1.08
N ALA A 80 2.96 8.59 2.22
CA ALA A 80 3.77 7.70 3.05
C ALA A 80 4.23 6.45 2.28
N CYS A 81 3.31 5.81 1.56
CA CYS A 81 3.62 4.65 0.72
C CYS A 81 4.64 5.02 -0.37
N PHE A 82 4.37 6.05 -1.18
CA PHE A 82 5.26 6.43 -2.28
C PHE A 82 6.65 6.88 -1.81
N VAL A 83 6.75 7.57 -0.67
CA VAL A 83 8.06 7.97 -0.11
C VAL A 83 8.85 6.75 0.34
N SER A 84 8.24 5.82 1.08
CA SER A 84 8.92 4.57 1.47
C SER A 84 9.41 3.80 0.24
N LEU A 85 8.54 3.66 -0.76
CA LEU A 85 8.86 2.94 -2.00
C LEU A 85 9.99 3.63 -2.78
N TYR A 86 9.98 4.97 -2.87
CA TYR A 86 11.04 5.73 -3.51
C TYR A 86 12.40 5.52 -2.81
N LEU A 87 12.41 5.56 -1.47
CA LEU A 87 13.63 5.38 -0.69
C LEU A 87 14.19 3.96 -0.79
N GLU A 88 13.32 2.94 -0.80
CA GLU A 88 13.72 1.55 -1.04
C GLU A 88 14.33 1.36 -2.44
N THR A 89 13.67 1.91 -3.45
CA THR A 89 14.13 1.86 -4.86
C THR A 89 15.47 2.57 -5.02
N ARG A 90 15.64 3.78 -4.44
CA ARG A 90 16.89 4.54 -4.47
C ARG A 90 18.03 3.80 -3.77
N SER A 91 17.74 3.14 -2.65
CA SER A 91 18.72 2.38 -1.89
C SER A 91 19.13 1.07 -2.58
N GLY A 92 18.43 0.65 -3.64
CA GLY A 92 18.71 -0.59 -4.36
C GLY A 92 18.31 -1.85 -3.58
N ILE A 93 17.52 -1.69 -2.51
CA ILE A 93 17.07 -2.78 -1.64
C ILE A 93 15.61 -3.05 -1.95
N THR A 94 15.36 -4.16 -2.63
CA THR A 94 14.01 -4.63 -2.99
C THR A 94 13.55 -5.78 -2.09
N SER A 95 14.44 -6.36 -1.26
CA SER A 95 14.14 -7.35 -0.23
C SER A 95 15.31 -7.54 0.75
N ASP A 96 15.03 -7.88 2.02
CA ASP A 96 16.01 -8.19 3.09
C ASP A 96 16.88 -9.44 2.80
N ARG A 97 16.57 -10.19 1.74
CA ARG A 97 17.27 -11.43 1.39
C ARG A 97 17.94 -11.21 0.05
N MET A 98 19.24 -11.01 0.12
CA MET A 98 20.11 -10.61 -0.97
C MET A 98 20.17 -11.69 -2.05
N ARG A 99 19.19 -11.72 -2.97
CA ARG A 99 19.33 -12.52 -4.20
C ARG A 99 18.50 -12.08 -5.42
N LEU A 100 17.95 -10.87 -5.42
CA LEU A 100 17.48 -10.26 -6.68
C LEU A 100 18.61 -10.13 -7.71
N ALA A 101 19.87 -10.05 -7.24
CA ALA A 101 21.07 -10.01 -8.06
C ALA A 101 21.47 -11.36 -8.70
N THR A 102 20.64 -12.40 -8.64
CA THR A 102 20.93 -13.67 -9.36
C THR A 102 19.78 -14.09 -10.27
N VAL A 103 18.73 -13.29 -10.37
CA VAL A 103 17.55 -13.59 -11.17
C VAL A 103 17.63 -12.81 -12.48
N ASP A 104 17.96 -13.51 -13.58
CA ASP A 104 18.13 -12.87 -14.90
C ASP A 104 16.80 -12.44 -15.56
N LYS A 105 15.65 -12.89 -15.01
CA LYS A 105 14.31 -12.63 -15.53
C LYS A 105 13.29 -12.46 -14.42
N VAL A 106 12.39 -11.48 -14.56
CA VAL A 106 11.29 -11.25 -13.61
C VAL A 106 10.50 -12.55 -13.37
N PRO A 107 10.36 -13.03 -12.12
CA PRO A 107 9.62 -14.25 -11.83
C PRO A 107 8.10 -13.97 -11.83
N TRP A 108 7.49 -13.92 -13.02
CA TRP A 108 6.07 -13.55 -13.18
C TRP A 108 5.10 -14.43 -12.37
N ASP A 109 5.40 -15.71 -12.16
CA ASP A 109 4.60 -16.58 -11.29
C ASP A 109 4.55 -16.07 -9.85
N TYR A 110 5.68 -15.56 -9.34
CA TYR A 110 5.75 -14.99 -8.00
C TYR A 110 4.99 -13.66 -7.92
N VAL A 111 5.20 -12.79 -8.92
CA VAL A 111 4.49 -11.51 -9.03
C VAL A 111 2.98 -11.75 -9.07
N ALA A 112 2.52 -12.74 -9.84
CA ALA A 112 1.12 -13.11 -9.94
C ALA A 112 0.55 -13.59 -8.60
N VAL A 113 1.23 -14.50 -7.91
CA VAL A 113 0.77 -15.01 -6.59
C VAL A 113 0.67 -13.88 -5.57
N LEU A 114 1.68 -13.02 -5.46
CA LEU A 114 1.66 -11.91 -4.52
C LEU A 114 0.53 -10.91 -4.84
N SER A 115 0.29 -10.67 -6.13
CA SER A 115 -0.77 -9.76 -6.59
C SER A 115 -2.16 -10.33 -6.35
N VAL A 116 -2.35 -11.65 -6.53
CA VAL A 116 -3.60 -12.32 -6.19
C VAL A 116 -3.86 -12.25 -4.69
N LEU A 117 -2.84 -12.49 -3.84
CA LEU A 117 -2.98 -12.37 -2.39
C LEU A 117 -3.34 -10.94 -1.98
N THR A 118 -2.72 -9.94 -2.59
CA THR A 118 -3.00 -8.52 -2.35
C THR A 118 -4.43 -8.17 -2.76
N GLY A 119 -4.83 -8.57 -3.96
CA GLY A 119 -6.20 -8.39 -4.45
C GLY A 119 -7.23 -9.08 -3.56
N ALA A 120 -6.97 -10.32 -3.12
CA ALA A 120 -7.86 -11.08 -2.25
C ALA A 120 -8.00 -10.44 -0.86
N LEU A 121 -6.91 -9.90 -0.30
CA LEU A 121 -6.97 -9.15 0.94
C LEU A 121 -7.85 -7.90 0.80
N LEU A 122 -7.67 -7.13 -0.28
CA LEU A 122 -8.50 -5.97 -0.56
C LEU A 122 -9.97 -6.32 -0.81
N PHE A 123 -10.24 -7.42 -1.50
CA PHE A 123 -11.61 -7.94 -1.68
C PHE A 123 -12.29 -8.17 -0.32
N VAL A 124 -11.64 -8.96 0.55
CA VAL A 124 -12.21 -9.32 1.85
C VAL A 124 -12.41 -8.08 2.73
N LEU A 125 -11.41 -7.20 2.79
CA LEU A 125 -11.49 -5.98 3.59
C LEU A 125 -12.55 -5.02 3.06
N THR A 126 -12.57 -4.74 1.75
CA THR A 126 -13.54 -3.82 1.16
C THR A 126 -14.97 -4.34 1.32
N THR A 127 -15.23 -5.61 0.99
CA THR A 127 -16.58 -6.18 1.14
C THR A 127 -16.99 -6.23 2.61
N GLY A 128 -16.12 -6.69 3.51
CA GLY A 128 -16.44 -6.77 4.93
C GLY A 128 -16.73 -5.41 5.56
N LEU A 129 -15.90 -4.40 5.27
CA LEU A 129 -16.08 -3.04 5.79
C LEU A 129 -17.30 -2.35 5.18
N ARG A 130 -17.60 -2.59 3.90
CA ARG A 130 -18.82 -2.06 3.28
C ARG A 130 -20.08 -2.66 3.89
N ILE A 131 -20.13 -3.97 4.07
CA ILE A 131 -21.27 -4.64 4.74
C ILE A 131 -21.44 -4.07 6.15
N ALA A 132 -20.35 -3.91 6.90
CA ALA A 132 -20.41 -3.33 8.24
C ALA A 132 -20.95 -1.89 8.22
N ALA A 133 -20.51 -1.07 7.26
CA ALA A 133 -20.99 0.31 7.10
C ALA A 133 -22.46 0.37 6.65
N GLU A 134 -22.88 -0.49 5.72
CA GLU A 134 -24.26 -0.53 5.25
C GLU A 134 -25.21 -0.98 6.38
N VAL A 135 -24.82 -1.99 7.17
CA VAL A 135 -25.56 -2.41 8.36
C VAL A 135 -25.73 -1.26 9.36
N GLN A 136 -24.71 -0.41 9.53
CA GLN A 136 -24.78 0.74 10.44
C GLN A 136 -25.71 1.85 9.93
N ILE A 137 -25.85 2.02 8.62
CA ILE A 137 -26.61 3.14 8.02
C ILE A 137 -28.06 2.75 7.74
N VAL A 138 -28.30 1.62 7.08
CA VAL A 138 -29.65 1.20 6.60
C VAL A 138 -30.26 0.04 7.39
N GLY A 139 -29.50 -0.55 8.31
CA GLY A 139 -29.94 -1.70 9.11
C GLY A 139 -29.85 -3.04 8.35
N VAL A 140 -29.84 -4.13 9.10
CA VAL A 140 -29.55 -5.50 8.60
C VAL A 140 -30.53 -5.96 7.51
N GLU A 141 -31.78 -5.48 7.54
CA GLU A 141 -32.85 -5.93 6.65
C GLU A 141 -32.73 -5.37 5.22
N ASN A 142 -32.05 -4.24 5.04
CA ASN A 142 -31.96 -3.53 3.76
C ASN A 142 -30.57 -3.63 3.10
N VAL A 143 -29.72 -4.55 3.56
CA VAL A 143 -28.34 -4.71 3.07
C VAL A 143 -28.32 -5.20 1.63
N THR A 144 -27.57 -4.50 0.77
CA THR A 144 -27.40 -4.82 -0.64
C THR A 144 -26.19 -5.72 -0.86
N TRP A 145 -26.29 -6.97 -0.38
CA TRP A 145 -25.21 -7.98 -0.41
C TRP A 145 -24.49 -8.11 -1.76
N ALA A 146 -25.24 -8.12 -2.87
CA ALA A 146 -24.67 -8.24 -4.20
C ALA A 146 -23.85 -7.00 -4.61
N GLY A 147 -24.27 -5.80 -4.19
CA GLY A 147 -23.55 -4.55 -4.43
C GLY A 147 -22.22 -4.50 -3.70
N ASP A 148 -22.18 -4.96 -2.45
CA ASP A 148 -20.95 -4.96 -1.64
C ASP A 148 -19.93 -5.99 -2.10
N VAL A 149 -20.39 -7.15 -2.57
CA VAL A 149 -19.51 -8.13 -3.22
C VAL A 149 -19.00 -7.58 -4.55
N ALA A 150 -19.86 -6.96 -5.36
CA ALA A 150 -19.43 -6.36 -6.64
C ALA A 150 -18.36 -5.28 -6.44
N MET A 151 -18.52 -4.42 -5.45
CA MET A 151 -17.49 -3.44 -5.08
C MET A 151 -16.20 -4.12 -4.60
N GLY A 152 -16.29 -5.19 -3.83
CA GLY A 152 -15.13 -6.02 -3.49
C GLY A 152 -14.36 -6.49 -4.71
N VAL A 153 -15.05 -6.99 -5.75
CA VAL A 153 -14.42 -7.44 -7.00
C VAL A 153 -13.71 -6.30 -7.72
N VAL A 154 -14.28 -5.09 -7.73
CA VAL A 154 -13.61 -3.92 -8.33
C VAL A 154 -12.29 -3.63 -7.62
N TYR A 155 -12.27 -3.64 -6.28
CA TYR A 155 -11.05 -3.42 -5.50
C TYR A 155 -10.05 -4.58 -5.61
N PHE A 156 -10.53 -5.82 -5.81
CA PHE A 156 -9.68 -6.96 -6.14
C PHE A 156 -8.90 -6.70 -7.43
N VAL A 157 -9.60 -6.33 -8.51
CA VAL A 157 -8.98 -6.12 -9.83
C VAL A 157 -8.00 -4.95 -9.78
N MET A 158 -8.37 -3.86 -9.10
CA MET A 158 -7.51 -2.70 -8.92
C MET A 158 -6.25 -3.05 -8.12
N GLY A 159 -6.42 -3.72 -6.97
CA GLY A 159 -5.32 -4.16 -6.11
C GLY A 159 -4.38 -5.14 -6.81
N PHE A 160 -4.94 -6.10 -7.54
CA PHE A 160 -4.20 -7.04 -8.36
C PHE A 160 -3.39 -6.32 -9.44
N GLY A 161 -4.00 -5.41 -10.21
CA GLY A 161 -3.32 -4.67 -11.27
C GLY A 161 -2.19 -3.78 -10.75
N LEU A 162 -2.45 -3.05 -9.66
CA LEU A 162 -1.44 -2.22 -9.01
C LEU A 162 -0.28 -3.04 -8.45
N ALA A 163 -0.57 -4.16 -7.76
CA ALA A 163 0.47 -5.04 -7.24
C ALA A 163 1.29 -5.69 -8.37
N MET A 164 0.64 -6.15 -9.44
CA MET A 164 1.32 -6.74 -10.60
C MET A 164 2.27 -5.74 -11.25
N GLY A 165 1.78 -4.54 -11.53
CA GLY A 165 2.57 -3.49 -12.15
C GLY A 165 3.72 -3.06 -11.24
N PHE A 166 3.44 -2.82 -9.96
CA PHE A 166 4.41 -2.30 -9.03
C PHE A 166 5.52 -3.31 -8.72
N VAL A 167 5.17 -4.53 -8.33
CA VAL A 167 6.14 -5.59 -8.02
C VAL A 167 6.93 -5.94 -9.29
N GLY A 168 6.27 -6.00 -10.45
CA GLY A 168 6.94 -6.20 -11.74
C GLY A 168 7.97 -5.11 -12.05
N LEU A 169 7.62 -3.84 -11.87
CA LEU A 169 8.53 -2.70 -12.07
C LEU A 169 9.70 -2.71 -11.08
N GLN A 170 9.47 -3.14 -9.83
CA GLN A 170 10.53 -3.29 -8.83
C GLN A 170 11.57 -4.33 -9.26
N PHE A 171 11.13 -5.52 -9.66
CA PHE A 171 12.02 -6.55 -10.19
C PHE A 171 12.75 -6.07 -11.46
N HIS A 172 12.05 -5.41 -12.38
CA HIS A 172 12.65 -4.90 -13.61
C HIS A 172 13.73 -3.84 -13.35
N SER A 173 13.45 -2.89 -12.46
CA SER A 173 14.38 -1.80 -12.11
C SER A 173 15.61 -2.35 -11.39
N ALA A 174 15.43 -3.34 -10.50
CA ALA A 174 16.53 -3.99 -9.80
C ALA A 174 17.47 -4.75 -10.76
N ILE A 175 16.91 -5.50 -11.72
CA ILE A 175 17.70 -6.22 -12.73
C ILE A 175 18.49 -5.23 -13.61
N LYS A 176 17.84 -4.17 -14.09
CA LYS A 176 18.48 -3.16 -14.94
C LYS A 176 19.68 -2.49 -14.24
N ARG A 177 19.50 -2.08 -12.98
CA ARG A 177 20.55 -1.41 -12.20
C ARG A 177 21.75 -2.32 -11.94
N ARG A 178 21.52 -3.62 -11.74
CA ARG A 178 22.62 -4.61 -11.66
C ARG A 178 23.40 -4.69 -12.96
N GLN A 179 22.71 -4.79 -14.10
CA GLN A 179 23.36 -4.88 -15.41
C GLN A 179 24.20 -3.63 -15.73
N GLU A 180 23.76 -2.46 -15.28
CA GLU A 180 24.54 -1.22 -15.40
C GLU A 180 25.82 -1.26 -14.56
N LEU A 181 25.74 -1.72 -13.30
CA LEU A 181 26.92 -1.87 -12.43
C LEU A 181 27.93 -2.91 -12.95
N GLU A 182 27.45 -4.02 -13.52
CA GLU A 182 28.34 -5.02 -14.14
C GLU A 182 29.07 -4.44 -15.35
N ARG A 183 28.42 -3.59 -16.16
CA ARG A 183 29.07 -2.90 -17.28
C ARG A 183 30.12 -1.89 -16.84
N GLU A 184 29.86 -1.14 -15.77
CA GLU A 184 30.83 -0.18 -15.21
C GLU A 184 32.08 -0.85 -14.60
N LEU A 185 31.99 -2.13 -14.23
CA LEU A 185 33.11 -2.92 -13.71
C LEU A 185 33.95 -3.60 -14.80
N ASP A 186 33.35 -3.83 -15.97
CA ASP A 186 34.00 -4.47 -17.13
C ASP A 186 34.73 -3.45 -18.05
N ASP A 187 34.48 -2.14 -17.89
CA ASP A 187 35.16 -1.01 -18.56
C ASP A 187 36.36 -0.47 -17.74
#